data_AF-A0A9E1PVS8-F1
#
_entry.id   AF-A0A9E1PVS8-F1
#
_cell.length_a   1.000
_cell.length_b   1.000
_cell.length_c   1.000
_cell.angle_alpha   90.00
_cell.angle_beta   90.00
_cell.angle_gamma   90.00
#
_symmetry.space_group_name_H-M   'P 1'
#
loop_
_entity.id
_entity.type
_entity.pdbx_description
1 polymer ?
#
loop_
_entity_poly.entity_id
_entity_poly.type
_entity_poly.pdbx_seq_one_letter_code
_entity_poly.pdbx_strand_id
1 'polypeptide(L)' 'ALPVSGADVLTLGVEHGEKVGALLRRVEEWWIVGDFKAGRDACLAHLAHLVSEG' A
#
# COMPACT_ATOMS: atom_id res chain seq x y z
N ALA A 1 -9.43 0.62 -9.64
CA ALA A 1 -9.34 -0.01 -8.31
C ALA A 1 -7.87 -0.10 -7.92
N LEU A 2 -7.53 0.16 -6.66
CA LEU A 2 -6.16 0.08 -6.16
C LEU A 2 -5.59 -1.34 -6.42
N PRO A 3 -4.39 -1.48 -7.02
CA PRO A 3 -3.80 -2.79 -7.34
C PRO A 3 -3.33 -3.63 -6.14
N VAL A 4 -3.51 -3.17 -4.90
CA VAL A 4 -3.14 -3.84 -3.66
C VAL A 4 -4.29 -3.80 -2.65
N SER A 5 -4.24 -4.71 -1.68
CA SER A 5 -5.31 -4.98 -0.72
C SER A 5 -4.78 -5.11 0.70
N GLY A 6 -5.68 -5.20 1.68
CA GLY A 6 -5.30 -5.44 3.07
C GLY A 6 -4.49 -6.73 3.25
N ALA A 7 -4.74 -7.76 2.45
CA ALA A 7 -3.98 -9.02 2.51
C ALA A 7 -2.48 -8.82 2.20
N ASP A 8 -2.15 -7.90 1.30
CA ASP A 8 -0.76 -7.57 0.98
C ASP A 8 -0.07 -6.89 2.18
N VAL A 9 -0.80 -6.04 2.91
CA VAL A 9 -0.30 -5.38 4.13
C VAL A 9 -0.01 -6.39 5.25
N LEU A 10 -0.92 -7.36 5.44
CA LEU A 10 -0.76 -8.43 6.43
C LEU A 10 0.41 -9.36 6.08
N THR A 11 0.60 -9.64 4.78
CA THR A 11 1.74 -10.44 4.28
C THR A 11 3.08 -9.78 4.60
N LEU A 12 3.11 -8.45 4.70
CA LEU A 12 4.29 -7.66 5.10
C LEU A 12 4.51 -7.64 6.63
N GLY A 13 3.71 -8.36 7.41
CA GLY A 13 3.88 -8.50 8.87
C GLY A 13 3.20 -7.41 9.70
N VAL A 14 2.37 -6.56 9.10
CA VAL A 14 1.57 -5.57 9.84
C VAL A 14 0.38 -6.28 10.50
N GLU A 15 0.19 -6.06 11.80
CA GLU A 15 -0.96 -6.62 12.52
C GLU A 15 -2.29 -6.04 12.00
N HIS A 16 -3.35 -6.84 12.09
CA HIS A 16 -4.70 -6.38 11.77
C HIS A 16 -5.08 -5.16 12.62
N GLY A 17 -5.60 -4.12 11.97
CA GLY A 17 -6.07 -2.92 12.65
C GLY A 17 -6.05 -1.68 11.75
N GLU A 18 -6.21 -0.51 12.38
CA GLU A 18 -6.26 0.79 11.70
C GLU A 18 -5.03 1.07 10.82
N LYS A 19 -3.84 0.58 11.21
CA LYS A 19 -2.59 0.73 10.45
C LYS A 19 -2.71 0.16 9.03
N VAL A 20 -3.48 -0.90 8.83
CA VAL A 20 -3.71 -1.50 7.49
C VAL A 20 -4.40 -0.51 6.56
N GLY A 21 -5.48 0.11 7.02
CA GLY A 21 -6.23 1.11 6.24
C GLY A 21 -5.41 2.36 5.98
N ALA A 22 -4.64 2.82 6.98
CA ALA A 22 -3.77 3.99 6.84
C ALA A 22 -2.67 3.78 5.79
N LEU A 23 -2.05 2.59 5.75
CA LEU A 23 -1.05 2.26 4.74
C LEU A 23 -1.65 2.18 3.34
N LEU A 24 -2.79 1.51 3.17
CA LEU A 24 -3.46 1.44 1.86
C LEU A 24 -3.87 2.81 1.34
N ARG A 25 -4.33 3.70 2.22
CA ARG A 25 -4.68 5.06 1.86
C ARG A 25 -3.47 5.85 1.36
N ARG A 26 -2.31 5.71 2.01
CA ARG A 26 -1.05 6.33 1.54
C ARG A 26 -0.66 5.81 0.15
N VAL A 27 -0.81 4.50 -0.11
CA VAL A 27 -0.55 3.93 -1.44
C VAL A 27 -1.55 4.44 -2.48
N GLU A 28 -2.83 4.57 -2.13
CA GLU A 28 -3.87 5.11 -3.01
C GLU A 28 -3.62 6.57 -3.37
N GLU A 29 -3.27 7.40 -2.39
CA GLU A 29 -2.91 8.81 -2.61
C GLU A 29 -1.70 8.93 -3.53
N TRP A 30 -0.65 8.16 -3.31
CA TRP A 30 0.52 8.10 -4.21
C TRP A 30 0.13 7.62 -5.63
N TRP A 31 -0.74 6.62 -5.73
CA TRP A 31 -1.19 6.08 -7.01
C TRP A 31 -2.02 7.08 -7.81
N ILE A 32 -2.88 7.85 -7.14
CA ILE A 32 -3.65 8.96 -7.73
C ILE A 32 -2.71 10.05 -8.25
N VAL A 33 -1.73 10.48 -7.45
CA VAL A 33 -0.72 11.47 -7.86
C VAL A 33 0.08 11.00 -9.07
N GLY A 34 0.31 9.69 -9.20
CA GLY A 34 0.97 9.07 -10.34
C GLY A 34 0.08 8.84 -11.57
N ASP A 35 -1.08 9.49 -11.68
CA ASP A 35 -2.07 9.30 -12.75
C ASP A 35 -2.47 7.82 -12.94
N PHE A 36 -2.53 7.04 -11.86
CA PHE A 36 -2.89 5.63 -11.88
C PHE A 36 -1.97 4.74 -12.74
N LYS A 37 -0.76 5.22 -13.09
CA LYS A 37 0.17 4.50 -13.99
C LYS A 37 0.85 3.30 -13.34
N ALA A 38 0.96 3.30 -12.01
CA ALA A 38 1.63 2.22 -11.31
C ALA A 38 0.76 0.95 -11.34
N GLY A 39 1.36 -0.17 -11.72
CA GLY A 39 0.75 -1.50 -11.62
C GLY A 39 0.95 -2.13 -10.25
N ARG A 40 0.49 -3.38 -10.10
CA ARG A 40 0.55 -4.15 -8.85
C ARG A 40 1.94 -4.17 -8.21
N ASP A 41 2.98 -4.49 -8.97
CA ASP A 41 4.34 -4.64 -8.42
C ASP A 41 4.90 -3.32 -7.89
N ALA A 42 4.61 -2.20 -8.56
CA ALA A 42 5.01 -0.88 -8.11
C ALA A 42 4.24 -0.45 -6.86
N CYS A 43 2.93 -0.75 -6.79
CA CYS A 43 2.14 -0.51 -5.58
C CYS A 43 2.64 -1.36 -4.40
N LEU A 44 3.03 -2.62 -4.62
CA LEU A 44 3.62 -3.48 -3.58
C LEU A 44 4.97 -2.96 -3.10
N ALA A 45 5.85 -2.55 -4.01
CA ALA A 45 7.14 -1.98 -3.66
C ALA A 45 6.97 -0.70 -2.83
N HIS A 46 6.04 0.18 -3.23
CA HIS A 46 5.73 1.38 -2.47
C HIS A 46 5.12 1.04 -1.10
N LEU A 47 4.19 0.09 -1.03
CA LEU A 47 3.62 -0.38 0.23
C LEU A 47 4.69 -0.91 1.19
N ALA A 48 5.60 -1.76 0.71
CA ALA A 48 6.71 -2.29 1.51
C ALA A 48 7.66 -1.20 2.03
N HIS A 49 7.88 -0.16 1.22
CA HIS A 49 8.63 1.02 1.64
C HIS A 49 7.93 1.75 2.80
N LEU A 50 6.63 2.03 2.68
CA LEU A 50 5.85 2.70 3.73
C LEU A 50 5.81 1.90 5.05
N VAL A 51 5.80 0.56 4.97
CA VAL A 51 5.88 -0.34 6.15
C VAL A 51 7.24 -0.25 6.82
N SER A 52 8.31 -0.08 6.06
CA SER A 52 9.68 0.00 6.60
C SER A 52 10.01 1.37 7.20
N GLU A 53 9.27 2.42 6.81
CA GLU A 53 9.46 3.80 7.32
C GLU A 53 8.85 4.05 8.71
N GLY A 54 8.05 3.14 9.28
CA GLY A 54 7.37 3.38 10.57
C GLY A 54 7.03 2.14 11.38
#